data_AF-A0A8W8MTL7-F1
#
_entry.id   AF-A0A8W8MTL7-F1
#
_cell.length_a   1.000
_cell.length_b   1.000
_cell.length_c   1.000
_cell.angle_alpha   90.00
_cell.angle_beta   90.00
_cell.angle_gamma   90.00
#
_symmetry.space_group_name_H-M   'P 1'
#
loop_
_entity.id
_entity.type
_entity.pdbx_description
1 polymer ?
#
loop_
_entity_poly.entity_id
_entity_poly.type
_entity_poly.pdbx_seq_one_letter_code
_entity_poly.pdbx_strand_id
1 'polypeptide(L)'
;VHMVRPPDIPPEFEILSSTFANDWLETLKDNKHCDVTCLLQGQEFDANQVILCSASGFFCRLFQTGKVFTSIPSPVASFTRDVVSRHSTIQIDGSISPEVFKLVLEFLYTGSVSELSTNDEKRDKAMDLINVARMFELIELKTICENVLNEREYLNPSLGSAVCDRTGERLKDLFLNCVDTSDVVFIVKGKRLYANKVVLSTRCDVMTRMFSGNFKESKSELTEIEIPNFTTESFLLFLEYLYSDHVNFENADVFEVLKIADMYCQTRLLTMCEYCVSRKAQSWTLRKRADLVFQVLLCVQPFNTVNLINWCLFELSKHTDKVRAHKDYGKLSEENRRAVEARGPLQGGRDKRPPHENHSHRKNCVIL
;
A
#
# COMPACT_ATOMS: atom_id res chain seq x y z
N VAL A 1 -13.38 -10.26 15.85
CA VAL A 1 -14.09 -10.64 17.09
C VAL A 1 -13.95 -9.48 18.06
N HIS A 2 -15.06 -8.84 18.46
CA HIS A 2 -15.03 -7.73 19.41
C HIS A 2 -14.73 -8.22 20.82
N MET A 3 -14.20 -7.34 21.67
CA MET A 3 -13.89 -7.70 23.05
C MET A 3 -15.15 -7.95 23.87
N VAL A 4 -15.23 -9.15 24.46
CA VAL A 4 -16.26 -9.49 25.45
C VAL A 4 -16.03 -8.75 26.78
N ARG A 5 -14.77 -8.48 27.13
CA ARG A 5 -14.36 -7.70 28.30
C ARG A 5 -13.08 -6.92 27.97
N PRO A 6 -13.04 -5.59 28.20
CA PRO A 6 -11.82 -4.80 28.00
C PRO A 6 -10.66 -5.29 28.87
N PRO A 7 -9.41 -5.26 28.38
CA PRO A 7 -8.27 -5.80 29.09
C PRO A 7 -7.83 -4.86 30.21
N ASP A 8 -6.98 -5.34 31.11
CA ASP A 8 -6.38 -4.47 32.14
C ASP A 8 -5.34 -3.49 31.56
N ILE A 9 -4.70 -3.89 30.46
CA ILE A 9 -3.70 -3.13 29.71
C ILE A 9 -4.37 -2.55 28.44
N PRO A 10 -4.00 -1.35 27.96
CA PRO A 10 -4.51 -0.82 26.69
C PRO A 10 -4.24 -1.77 25.53
N PRO A 11 -5.17 -1.91 24.56
CA PRO A 11 -4.93 -2.70 23.37
C PRO A 11 -3.81 -2.06 22.53
N GLU A 12 -2.92 -2.90 22.00
CA GLU A 12 -1.90 -2.46 21.06
C GLU A 12 -2.51 -2.28 19.67
N PHE A 13 -2.09 -1.21 18.98
CA PHE A 13 -2.42 -1.01 17.57
C PHE A 13 -1.28 -1.59 16.74
N GLU A 14 -1.52 -2.76 16.15
CA GLU A 14 -0.61 -3.33 15.16
C GLU A 14 -1.02 -2.84 13.77
N ILE A 15 -0.17 -2.04 13.14
CA ILE A 15 -0.35 -1.71 11.72
C ILE A 15 0.18 -2.90 10.93
N LEU A 16 -0.72 -3.58 10.22
CA LEU A 16 -0.37 -4.72 9.37
C LEU A 16 0.75 -4.34 8.40
N SER A 17 1.76 -5.18 8.22
CA SER A 17 2.83 -5.00 7.22
C SER A 17 2.31 -4.74 5.80
N SER A 18 3.08 -4.01 5.00
CA SER A 18 2.77 -3.76 3.60
C SER A 18 2.69 -5.05 2.78
N THR A 19 1.72 -5.12 1.88
CA THR A 19 1.62 -6.17 0.85
C THR A 19 2.05 -5.67 -0.53
N PHE A 20 2.55 -4.42 -0.65
CA PHE A 20 2.81 -3.75 -1.93
C PHE A 20 3.63 -4.60 -2.91
N ALA A 21 4.79 -5.08 -2.48
CA ALA A 21 5.67 -5.92 -3.30
C ALA A 21 5.00 -7.24 -3.71
N ASN A 22 4.27 -7.90 -2.80
CA ASN A 22 3.62 -9.18 -3.07
C ASN A 22 2.47 -9.03 -4.06
N ASP A 23 1.65 -7.98 -3.93
CA ASP A 23 0.50 -7.77 -4.80
C ASP A 23 0.97 -7.46 -6.24
N TRP A 24 2.07 -6.73 -6.39
CA TRP A 24 2.73 -6.54 -7.69
C TRP A 24 3.37 -7.82 -8.24
N LEU A 25 4.01 -8.63 -7.39
CA LEU A 25 4.55 -9.93 -7.80
C LEU A 25 3.48 -10.87 -8.34
N GLU A 26 2.31 -10.95 -7.69
CA GLU A 26 1.18 -11.75 -8.18
C GLU A 26 0.64 -11.18 -9.50
N THR A 27 0.63 -9.85 -9.66
CA THR A 27 0.26 -9.20 -10.94
C THR A 27 1.20 -9.59 -12.08
N LEU A 28 2.51 -9.66 -11.82
CA LEU A 28 3.51 -10.13 -12.79
C LEU A 28 3.30 -11.59 -13.19
N LYS A 29 2.81 -12.45 -12.29
CA LYS A 29 2.56 -13.87 -12.58
C LYS A 29 1.26 -14.12 -13.33
N ASP A 30 0.24 -13.32 -13.03
CA ASP A 30 -1.11 -13.48 -13.59
C ASP A 30 -1.25 -12.88 -15.01
N ASN A 31 -0.24 -12.15 -15.49
CA ASN A 31 -0.23 -11.40 -16.75
C ASN A 31 -1.47 -10.50 -16.95
N LYS A 32 -2.02 -9.97 -15.85
CA LYS A 32 -3.21 -9.12 -15.88
C LYS A 32 -2.83 -7.72 -16.33
N HIS A 33 -3.64 -7.17 -17.24
CA HIS A 33 -3.48 -5.81 -17.76
C HIS A 33 -2.08 -5.51 -18.33
N CYS A 34 -1.39 -6.53 -18.84
CA CYS A 34 -0.09 -6.35 -19.48
C CYS A 34 -0.25 -5.52 -20.75
N ASP A 35 0.55 -4.47 -20.85
CA ASP A 35 0.61 -3.52 -21.97
C ASP A 35 2.03 -3.44 -22.54
N VAL A 36 2.94 -4.31 -22.06
CA VAL A 36 4.31 -4.45 -22.53
C VAL A 36 4.65 -5.94 -22.66
N THR A 37 5.28 -6.31 -23.77
CA THR A 37 5.91 -7.64 -23.92
C THR A 37 7.39 -7.45 -24.27
N CYS A 38 8.27 -8.02 -23.44
CA CYS A 38 9.70 -8.09 -23.72
C CYS A 38 10.02 -9.42 -24.40
N LEU A 39 10.65 -9.36 -25.58
CA LEU A 39 11.09 -10.51 -26.35
C LEU A 39 12.59 -10.72 -26.17
N LEU A 40 12.98 -11.89 -25.68
CA LEU A 40 14.38 -12.23 -25.42
C LEU A 40 14.64 -13.69 -25.78
N GLN A 41 15.53 -13.92 -26.75
CA GLN A 41 15.92 -15.27 -27.22
C GLN A 41 14.71 -16.17 -27.57
N GLY A 42 13.64 -15.59 -28.12
CA GLY A 42 12.42 -16.32 -28.49
C GLY A 42 11.44 -16.57 -27.33
N GLN A 43 11.74 -16.09 -26.13
CA GLN A 43 10.82 -16.11 -24.98
C GLN A 43 10.11 -14.76 -24.83
N GLU A 44 8.87 -14.80 -24.36
CA GLU A 44 8.03 -13.63 -24.12
C GLU A 44 7.90 -13.39 -22.62
N PHE A 45 8.08 -12.13 -22.21
CA PHE A 45 7.92 -11.67 -20.85
C PHE A 45 6.94 -10.51 -20.81
N ASP A 46 5.72 -10.80 -20.37
CA ASP A 46 4.68 -9.79 -20.21
C ASP A 46 4.91 -8.95 -18.95
N ALA A 47 4.63 -7.66 -19.06
CA ALA A 47 4.82 -6.69 -17.99
C ALA A 47 3.85 -5.52 -18.12
N ASN A 48 3.89 -4.64 -17.12
CA ASN A 48 3.06 -3.44 -17.03
C ASN A 48 3.96 -2.21 -17.11
N GLN A 49 3.70 -1.34 -18.09
CA GLN A 49 4.43 -0.10 -18.32
C GLN A 49 4.47 0.76 -17.06
N VAL A 50 3.37 0.80 -16.31
CA VAL A 50 3.27 1.58 -15.07
C VAL A 50 4.32 1.19 -14.05
N ILE A 51 4.65 -0.11 -13.91
CA ILE A 51 5.66 -0.59 -12.97
C ILE A 51 7.06 -0.42 -13.52
N LEU A 52 7.29 -0.76 -14.79
CA LEU A 52 8.61 -0.59 -15.41
C LEU A 52 9.07 0.88 -15.34
N CYS A 53 8.18 1.84 -15.62
CA CYS A 53 8.49 3.28 -15.52
C CYS A 53 8.74 3.75 -14.09
N SER A 54 7.95 3.23 -13.15
CA SER A 54 8.00 3.67 -11.75
C SER A 54 9.25 3.13 -11.06
N ALA A 55 9.63 1.89 -11.35
CA ALA A 55 10.81 1.25 -10.79
C ALA A 55 12.12 1.62 -11.51
N SER A 56 12.06 2.07 -12.76
CA SER A 56 13.26 2.35 -13.56
C SER A 56 13.15 3.62 -14.41
N GLY A 57 14.14 4.51 -14.22
CA GLY A 57 14.32 5.68 -15.08
C GLY A 57 14.65 5.31 -16.53
N PHE A 58 15.31 4.18 -16.77
CA PHE A 58 15.60 3.67 -18.10
C PHE A 58 14.31 3.41 -18.89
N PHE A 59 13.41 2.60 -18.33
CA PHE A 59 12.13 2.28 -18.96
C PHE A 59 11.25 3.52 -19.08
N CYS A 60 11.21 4.37 -18.05
CA CYS A 60 10.48 5.63 -18.09
C CYS A 60 10.88 6.48 -19.32
N ARG A 61 12.18 6.64 -19.58
CA ARG A 61 12.67 7.35 -20.78
C ARG A 61 12.33 6.60 -22.06
N LEU A 62 12.49 5.28 -22.09
CA LEU A 62 12.18 4.44 -23.26
C LEU A 62 10.73 4.59 -23.73
N PHE A 63 9.77 4.68 -22.79
CA PHE A 63 8.35 4.86 -23.12
C PHE A 63 7.97 6.32 -23.41
N GLN A 64 8.68 7.29 -22.83
CA GLN A 64 8.47 8.72 -23.07
C GLN A 64 9.02 9.19 -24.43
N THR A 65 9.94 8.47 -25.06
CA THR A 65 10.55 8.83 -26.36
C THR A 65 9.62 8.63 -27.57
N GLY A 66 8.32 8.92 -27.42
CA GLY A 66 7.40 9.14 -28.53
C GLY A 66 7.77 10.33 -29.45
N LYS A 67 8.84 11.07 -29.13
CA LYS A 67 9.52 11.99 -30.04
C LYS A 67 10.80 11.33 -30.53
N VAL A 68 10.75 10.80 -31.76
CA VAL A 68 11.88 10.42 -32.63
C VAL A 68 13.10 9.88 -31.86
N PHE A 69 13.21 8.55 -31.78
CA PHE A 69 14.41 7.90 -31.26
C PHE A 69 15.66 8.46 -31.97
N THR A 70 16.51 9.19 -31.24
CA THR A 70 17.85 9.54 -31.75
C THR A 70 18.77 8.31 -31.73
N SER A 71 18.51 7.38 -30.79
CA SER A 71 19.14 6.07 -30.68
C SER A 71 18.38 5.20 -29.67
N ILE A 72 18.16 3.92 -29.96
CA ILE A 72 17.62 2.96 -28.99
C ILE A 72 18.71 2.66 -27.95
N PRO A 73 18.44 2.79 -26.63
CA PRO A 73 19.45 2.56 -25.61
C PRO A 73 19.69 1.05 -25.42
N SER A 74 20.96 0.66 -25.28
CA SER A 74 21.32 -0.70 -24.84
C SER A 74 20.68 -0.99 -23.47
N PRO A 75 20.15 -2.21 -23.21
CA PRO A 75 20.24 -3.43 -24.02
C PRO A 75 19.07 -3.65 -24.99
N VAL A 76 18.32 -2.61 -25.36
CA VAL A 76 17.16 -2.76 -26.26
C VAL A 76 17.66 -2.79 -27.70
N ALA A 77 17.31 -3.85 -28.43
CA ALA A 77 17.60 -4.03 -29.85
C ALA A 77 16.57 -3.35 -30.75
N SER A 78 15.29 -3.42 -30.38
CA SER A 78 14.20 -2.71 -31.04
C SER A 78 13.05 -2.41 -30.07
N PHE A 79 12.31 -1.35 -30.36
CA PHE A 79 11.12 -0.98 -29.62
C PHE A 79 10.01 -0.63 -30.60
N THR A 80 8.85 -1.25 -30.45
CA THR A 80 7.65 -0.94 -31.23
C THR A 80 6.49 -0.66 -30.30
N ARG A 81 5.59 0.22 -30.71
CA ARG A 81 4.35 0.53 -29.99
C ARG A 81 3.19 0.47 -30.96
N ASP A 82 2.24 -0.41 -30.69
CA ASP A 82 0.96 -0.40 -31.38
C ASP A 82 0.09 0.71 -30.78
N VAL A 83 -0.31 1.65 -31.63
CA VAL A 83 -1.11 2.80 -31.23
C VAL A 83 -2.55 2.39 -30.91
N VAL A 84 -3.05 1.33 -31.55
CA VAL A 84 -4.45 0.89 -31.41
C VAL A 84 -4.63 0.13 -30.11
N SER A 85 -3.86 -0.94 -29.90
CA SER A 85 -3.90 -1.71 -28.64
C SER A 85 -3.22 -1.00 -27.47
N ARG A 86 -2.46 0.08 -27.74
CA ARG A 86 -1.55 0.74 -26.80
C ARG A 86 -0.45 -0.17 -26.24
N HIS A 87 -0.27 -1.35 -26.84
CA HIS A 87 0.72 -2.34 -26.41
C HIS A 87 2.11 -2.02 -26.94
N SER A 88 3.14 -2.20 -26.12
CA SER A 88 4.54 -2.00 -26.50
C SER A 88 5.30 -3.31 -26.56
N THR A 89 6.13 -3.50 -27.59
CA THR A 89 7.01 -4.67 -27.70
C THR A 89 8.47 -4.21 -27.65
N ILE A 90 9.24 -4.84 -26.77
CA ILE A 90 10.65 -4.52 -26.54
C ILE A 90 11.48 -5.75 -26.91
N GLN A 91 12.30 -5.65 -27.96
CA GLN A 91 13.28 -6.68 -28.25
C GLN A 91 14.53 -6.42 -27.41
N ILE A 92 14.89 -7.35 -26.54
CA ILE A 92 16.11 -7.27 -25.73
C ILE A 92 17.25 -7.99 -26.44
N ASP A 93 18.45 -7.42 -26.36
CA ASP A 93 19.66 -8.00 -26.93
C ASP A 93 19.95 -9.39 -26.35
N GLY A 94 20.43 -10.29 -27.21
CA GLY A 94 20.69 -11.69 -26.87
C GLY A 94 21.85 -11.91 -25.90
N SER A 95 22.60 -10.88 -25.51
CA SER A 95 23.65 -10.95 -24.49
C SER A 95 23.13 -11.20 -23.08
N ILE A 96 21.83 -11.03 -22.83
CA ILE A 96 21.18 -11.29 -21.54
C ILE A 96 20.50 -12.65 -21.57
N SER A 97 20.70 -13.48 -20.55
CA SER A 97 19.98 -14.76 -20.45
C SER A 97 18.53 -14.54 -19.99
N PRO A 98 17.56 -15.34 -20.49
CA PRO A 98 16.17 -15.28 -20.06
C PRO A 98 15.98 -15.45 -18.54
N GLU A 99 16.81 -16.31 -17.91
CA GLU A 99 16.78 -16.54 -16.47
C GLU A 99 17.19 -15.28 -15.67
N VAL A 100 18.26 -14.59 -16.09
CA VAL A 100 18.70 -13.36 -15.44
C VAL A 100 17.68 -12.24 -15.66
N PHE A 101 17.09 -12.15 -16.84
CA PHE A 101 16.07 -11.13 -17.12
C PHE A 101 14.80 -11.32 -16.27
N LYS A 102 14.40 -12.57 -15.99
CA LYS A 102 13.30 -12.86 -15.07
C LYS A 102 13.55 -12.28 -13.66
N LEU A 103 14.78 -12.39 -13.16
CA LEU A 103 15.18 -11.82 -11.86
C LEU A 103 15.18 -10.28 -11.88
N VAL A 104 15.51 -9.68 -13.02
CA VAL A 104 15.38 -8.22 -13.21
C VAL A 104 13.92 -7.79 -13.13
N LEU A 105 13.00 -8.51 -13.78
CA LEU A 105 11.56 -8.21 -13.68
C LEU A 105 11.05 -8.39 -12.26
N GLU A 106 11.44 -9.47 -11.56
CA GLU A 106 11.10 -9.65 -10.15
C GLU A 106 11.55 -8.47 -9.29
N PHE A 107 12.77 -7.98 -9.50
CA PHE A 107 13.28 -6.80 -8.82
C PHE A 107 12.46 -5.54 -9.13
N LEU A 108 12.11 -5.30 -10.39
CA LEU A 108 11.32 -4.12 -10.78
C LEU A 108 9.94 -4.09 -10.11
N TYR A 109 9.34 -5.26 -9.87
CA TYR A 109 8.01 -5.37 -9.24
C TYR A 109 8.06 -5.39 -7.71
N THR A 110 9.15 -5.89 -7.11
CA THR A 110 9.20 -6.17 -5.67
C THR A 110 10.28 -5.42 -4.90
N GLY A 111 11.20 -4.76 -5.61
CA GLY A 111 12.42 -4.18 -5.02
C GLY A 111 13.41 -5.21 -4.47
N SER A 112 13.19 -6.51 -4.74
CA SER A 112 14.00 -7.62 -4.20
C SER A 112 14.13 -8.77 -5.20
N VAL A 113 15.00 -9.74 -4.91
CA VAL A 113 15.19 -10.94 -5.74
C VAL A 113 15.23 -12.16 -4.82
N SER A 114 14.21 -13.02 -4.91
CA SER A 114 14.04 -14.14 -3.99
C SER A 114 15.17 -15.17 -4.10
N GLU A 115 15.64 -15.45 -5.32
CA GLU A 115 16.69 -16.45 -5.56
C GLU A 115 18.04 -16.09 -4.94
N LEU A 116 18.30 -14.80 -4.68
CA LEU A 116 19.54 -14.37 -4.01
C LEU A 116 19.54 -14.64 -2.50
N SER A 117 18.40 -15.04 -1.93
CA SER A 117 18.25 -15.29 -0.48
C SER A 117 18.40 -16.75 -0.07
N THR A 118 18.24 -17.70 -1.00
CA THR A 118 18.10 -19.13 -0.67
C THR A 118 19.00 -20.08 -1.46
N ASN A 119 19.68 -19.61 -2.52
CA ASN A 119 20.37 -20.49 -3.47
C ASN A 119 21.88 -20.63 -3.17
N ASP A 120 22.41 -21.86 -3.28
CA ASP A 120 23.86 -22.15 -3.20
C ASP A 120 24.67 -21.44 -4.30
N GLU A 121 24.04 -21.18 -5.46
CA GLU A 121 24.62 -20.48 -6.61
C GLU A 121 24.37 -18.95 -6.58
N LYS A 122 23.96 -18.38 -5.44
CA LYS A 122 23.62 -16.95 -5.32
C LYS A 122 24.75 -16.00 -5.73
N ARG A 123 26.00 -16.42 -5.59
CA ARG A 123 27.17 -15.59 -5.96
C ARG A 123 27.28 -15.41 -7.47
N ASP A 124 27.14 -16.48 -8.25
CA ASP A 124 27.25 -16.42 -9.71
C ASP A 124 26.09 -15.60 -10.30
N LYS A 125 24.87 -15.86 -9.82
CA LYS A 125 23.68 -15.05 -10.17
C LYS A 125 23.84 -13.57 -9.83
N ALA A 126 24.42 -13.25 -8.67
CA ALA A 126 24.70 -11.87 -8.29
C ALA A 126 25.72 -11.21 -9.23
N MET A 127 26.73 -11.93 -9.72
CA MET A 127 27.68 -11.38 -10.70
C MET A 127 27.01 -11.08 -12.04
N ASP A 128 26.18 -11.99 -12.54
CA ASP A 128 25.43 -11.80 -13.79
C ASP A 128 24.46 -10.62 -13.67
N LEU A 129 23.71 -10.54 -12.55
CA LEU A 129 22.79 -9.45 -12.29
C LEU A 129 23.48 -8.09 -12.19
N ILE A 130 24.71 -8.00 -11.67
CA ILE A 130 25.44 -6.72 -11.61
C ILE A 130 25.67 -6.13 -13.01
N ASN A 131 25.98 -6.98 -13.99
CA ASN A 131 26.20 -6.52 -15.36
C ASN A 131 24.89 -6.01 -15.98
N VAL A 132 23.81 -6.79 -15.83
CA VAL A 132 22.49 -6.41 -16.37
C VAL A 132 21.90 -5.20 -15.65
N ALA A 133 22.07 -5.09 -14.34
CA ALA A 133 21.66 -3.93 -13.55
C ALA A 133 22.33 -2.65 -14.04
N ARG A 134 23.59 -2.70 -14.50
CA ARG A 134 24.25 -1.52 -15.10
C ARG A 134 23.63 -1.15 -16.44
N MET A 135 23.27 -2.13 -17.27
CA MET A 135 22.64 -1.90 -18.57
C MET A 135 21.26 -1.22 -18.43
N PHE A 136 20.46 -1.65 -17.45
CA PHE A 136 19.14 -1.06 -17.16
C PHE A 136 19.16 0.10 -16.14
N GLU A 137 20.34 0.56 -15.73
CA GLU A 137 20.55 1.64 -14.75
C GLU A 137 19.87 1.39 -13.37
N LEU A 138 19.85 0.14 -12.92
CA LEU A 138 19.26 -0.31 -11.66
C LEU A 138 20.30 -0.29 -10.53
N ILE A 139 20.53 0.89 -9.96
CA ILE A 139 21.57 1.11 -8.93
C ILE A 139 21.35 0.22 -7.70
N GLU A 140 20.11 0.10 -7.23
CA GLU A 140 19.79 -0.64 -6.02
C GLU A 140 19.88 -2.16 -6.22
N LEU A 141 19.50 -2.68 -7.39
CA LEU A 141 19.71 -4.08 -7.73
C LEU A 141 21.21 -4.42 -7.70
N LYS A 142 22.04 -3.55 -8.27
CA LYS A 142 23.50 -3.69 -8.19
C LYS A 142 23.96 -3.71 -6.73
N THR A 143 23.46 -2.81 -5.87
CA THR A 143 23.81 -2.79 -4.44
C THR A 143 23.35 -4.06 -3.71
N ILE A 144 22.15 -4.58 -4.00
CA ILE A 144 21.65 -5.85 -3.45
C ILE A 144 22.60 -7.00 -3.80
N CYS A 145 23.03 -7.08 -5.06
CA CYS A 145 23.96 -8.10 -5.53
C CYS A 145 25.36 -7.94 -4.90
N GLU A 146 25.87 -6.71 -4.79
CA GLU A 146 27.13 -6.43 -4.10
C GLU A 146 27.06 -6.83 -2.61
N ASN A 147 25.92 -6.64 -1.95
CA ASN A 147 25.73 -7.10 -0.57
C ASN A 147 25.79 -8.63 -0.49
N VAL A 148 25.25 -9.37 -1.45
CA VAL A 148 25.38 -10.84 -1.52
C VAL A 148 26.85 -11.24 -1.66
N LEU A 149 27.58 -10.63 -2.59
CA LEU A 149 29.00 -10.95 -2.83
C LEU A 149 29.90 -10.66 -1.63
N ASN A 150 29.53 -9.67 -0.81
CA ASN A 150 30.26 -9.25 0.39
C ASN A 150 29.67 -9.81 1.70
N GLU A 151 28.75 -10.77 1.64
CA GLU A 151 28.13 -11.40 2.83
C GLU A 151 27.40 -10.41 3.77
N ARG A 152 26.80 -9.36 3.19
CA ARG A 152 26.00 -8.31 3.87
C ARG A 152 24.52 -8.35 3.50
N GLU A 153 24.00 -9.54 3.19
CA GLU A 153 22.63 -9.78 2.72
C GLU A 153 21.57 -9.32 3.71
N TYR A 154 21.89 -9.29 5.01
CA TYR A 154 21.01 -8.80 6.07
C TYR A 154 20.58 -7.32 5.90
N LEU A 155 21.29 -6.55 5.06
CA LEU A 155 20.91 -5.17 4.70
C LEU A 155 19.82 -5.11 3.62
N ASN A 156 19.68 -6.16 2.81
CA ASN A 156 18.81 -6.17 1.64
C ASN A 156 17.31 -6.01 1.98
N PRO A 157 16.75 -6.57 3.07
CA PRO A 157 15.36 -6.33 3.43
C PRO A 157 15.02 -4.84 3.63
N SER A 158 15.91 -4.07 4.26
CA SER A 158 15.71 -2.63 4.45
C SER A 158 15.83 -1.87 3.14
N LEU A 159 16.76 -2.28 2.27
CA LEU A 159 16.94 -1.69 0.95
C LEU A 159 15.72 -1.97 0.04
N GLY A 160 15.19 -3.20 0.06
CA GLY A 160 14.01 -3.59 -0.69
C GLY A 160 12.77 -2.80 -0.27
N SER A 161 12.57 -2.59 1.04
CA SER A 161 11.51 -1.71 1.56
C SER A 161 11.65 -0.28 1.02
N ALA A 162 12.85 0.29 1.07
CA ALA A 162 13.11 1.64 0.56
C ALA A 162 12.96 1.76 -0.97
N VAL A 163 13.20 0.68 -1.72
CA VAL A 163 12.90 0.62 -3.15
C VAL A 163 11.38 0.61 -3.37
N CYS A 164 10.62 -0.21 -2.62
CA CYS A 164 9.16 -0.23 -2.72
C CYS A 164 8.55 1.13 -2.42
N ASP A 165 8.98 1.81 -1.35
CA ASP A 165 8.48 3.13 -0.98
C ASP A 165 8.71 4.15 -2.10
N ARG A 166 9.91 4.16 -2.71
CA ARG A 166 10.22 5.06 -3.82
C ARG A 166 9.49 4.69 -5.11
N THR A 167 9.32 3.40 -5.40
CA THR A 167 8.56 2.94 -6.56
C THR A 167 7.09 3.34 -6.42
N GLY A 168 6.50 3.18 -5.24
CA GLY A 168 5.13 3.62 -4.95
C GLY A 168 4.95 5.13 -5.09
N GLU A 169 5.89 5.92 -4.58
CA GLU A 169 5.86 7.38 -4.73
C GLU A 169 5.98 7.80 -6.20
N ARG A 170 6.92 7.21 -6.95
CA ARG A 170 7.06 7.45 -8.40
C ARG A 170 5.83 7.01 -9.19
N LEU A 171 5.22 5.88 -8.81
CA LEU A 171 3.99 5.39 -9.43
C LEU A 171 2.86 6.39 -9.26
N LYS A 172 2.69 6.92 -8.05
CA LYS A 172 1.74 8.02 -7.76
C LYS A 172 2.04 9.24 -8.63
N ASP A 173 3.28 9.75 -8.60
CA ASP A 173 3.64 11.00 -9.29
C ASP A 173 3.53 10.93 -10.82
N LEU A 174 3.84 9.77 -11.41
CA LEU A 174 3.84 9.61 -12.86
C LEU A 174 2.44 9.30 -13.42
N PHE A 175 1.59 8.61 -12.67
CA PHE A 175 0.39 7.97 -13.25
C PHE A 175 -0.92 8.38 -12.58
N LEU A 176 -0.94 8.73 -11.28
CA LEU A 176 -2.18 9.19 -10.63
C LEU A 176 -2.55 10.57 -11.18
N ASN A 177 -3.83 10.75 -11.53
CA ASN A 177 -4.34 11.96 -12.20
C ASN A 177 -3.69 12.29 -13.55
N CYS A 178 -2.97 11.35 -14.17
CA CYS A 178 -2.41 11.53 -15.51
C CYS A 178 -3.45 11.16 -16.57
N VAL A 179 -3.97 12.18 -17.27
CA VAL A 179 -5.06 12.02 -18.26
C VAL A 179 -4.67 11.09 -19.41
N ASP A 180 -3.42 11.16 -19.88
CA ASP A 180 -2.97 10.43 -21.08
C ASP A 180 -2.84 8.92 -20.85
N THR A 181 -2.55 8.51 -19.61
CA THR A 181 -2.31 7.11 -19.26
C THR A 181 -3.48 6.44 -18.55
N SER A 182 -4.48 7.21 -18.10
CA SER A 182 -5.59 6.69 -17.31
C SER A 182 -6.66 6.02 -18.18
N ASP A 183 -7.22 4.94 -17.67
CA ASP A 183 -8.29 4.12 -18.28
C ASP A 183 -9.55 4.07 -17.37
N VAL A 184 -9.53 4.77 -16.24
CA VAL A 184 -10.68 5.01 -15.37
C VAL A 184 -10.67 6.43 -14.78
N VAL A 185 -11.86 7.00 -14.59
CA VAL A 185 -12.10 8.31 -13.99
C VAL A 185 -13.16 8.22 -12.92
N PHE A 186 -12.85 8.71 -11.72
CA PHE A 186 -13.83 8.87 -10.65
C PHE A 186 -14.37 10.29 -10.62
N ILE A 187 -15.69 10.43 -10.61
CA ILE A 187 -16.38 11.71 -10.48
C ILE A 187 -16.81 11.87 -9.02
N VAL A 188 -16.06 12.66 -8.26
CA VAL A 188 -16.28 12.89 -6.82
C VAL A 188 -16.70 14.35 -6.62
N LYS A 189 -17.95 14.59 -6.22
CA LYS A 189 -18.51 15.95 -6.06
C LYS A 189 -18.26 16.87 -7.27
N GLY A 190 -18.35 16.32 -8.48
CA GLY A 190 -18.13 17.05 -9.74
C GLY A 190 -16.67 17.25 -10.14
N LYS A 191 -15.69 16.87 -9.30
CA LYS A 191 -14.26 16.82 -9.67
C LYS A 191 -13.93 15.46 -10.28
N ARG A 192 -13.06 15.45 -11.30
CA ARG A 192 -12.58 14.23 -11.99
C ARG A 192 -11.22 13.82 -11.44
N LEU A 193 -11.11 12.58 -10.97
CA LEU A 193 -9.86 11.95 -10.55
C LEU A 193 -9.52 10.83 -11.51
N TYR A 194 -8.35 10.90 -12.16
CA TYR A 194 -7.94 9.93 -13.18
C TYR A 194 -7.03 8.86 -12.56
N ALA A 195 -7.22 7.60 -12.92
CA ALA A 195 -6.46 6.48 -12.38
C ALA A 195 -6.32 5.33 -13.40
N ASN A 196 -5.56 4.30 -13.00
CA ASN A 196 -5.23 3.13 -13.82
C ASN A 196 -5.86 1.86 -13.22
N LYS A 197 -6.70 1.18 -14.00
CA LYS A 197 -7.34 -0.08 -13.62
C LYS A 197 -6.34 -1.12 -13.16
N VAL A 198 -5.15 -1.21 -13.77
CA VAL A 198 -4.09 -2.13 -13.33
C VAL A 198 -3.69 -1.87 -11.87
N VAL A 199 -3.41 -0.62 -11.49
CA VAL A 199 -3.02 -0.28 -10.10
C VAL A 199 -4.18 -0.57 -9.15
N LEU A 200 -5.39 -0.18 -9.51
CA LEU A 200 -6.58 -0.39 -8.68
C LEU A 200 -6.90 -1.87 -8.48
N SER A 201 -6.86 -2.66 -9.56
CA SER A 201 -7.10 -4.11 -9.54
C SER A 201 -5.99 -4.89 -8.84
N THR A 202 -4.75 -4.40 -8.86
CA THR A 202 -3.64 -5.02 -8.11
C THR A 202 -3.76 -4.73 -6.62
N ARG A 203 -4.22 -3.54 -6.23
CA ARG A 203 -4.15 -3.05 -4.84
C ARG A 203 -5.47 -3.15 -4.09
N CYS A 204 -6.59 -3.46 -4.77
CA CYS A 204 -7.92 -3.50 -4.16
C CYS A 204 -8.82 -4.57 -4.78
N ASP A 205 -9.08 -5.65 -4.03
CA ASP A 205 -9.97 -6.77 -4.44
C ASP A 205 -11.36 -6.33 -4.90
N VAL A 206 -11.94 -5.31 -4.26
CA VAL A 206 -13.25 -4.77 -4.66
C VAL A 206 -13.16 -4.18 -6.07
N MET A 207 -12.09 -3.44 -6.37
CA MET A 207 -11.84 -2.88 -7.68
C MET A 207 -11.41 -3.95 -8.70
N THR A 208 -10.67 -4.99 -8.30
CA THR A 208 -10.39 -6.16 -9.15
C THR A 208 -11.69 -6.78 -9.65
N ARG A 209 -12.68 -6.95 -8.77
CA ARG A 209 -14.01 -7.48 -9.14
C ARG A 209 -14.80 -6.51 -10.01
N MET A 210 -14.70 -5.22 -9.74
CA MET A 210 -15.36 -4.15 -10.51
C MET A 210 -14.86 -4.09 -11.95
N PHE A 211 -13.55 -4.28 -12.17
CA PHE A 211 -12.92 -4.17 -13.48
C PHE A 211 -12.72 -5.51 -14.20
N SER A 212 -13.05 -6.64 -13.58
CA SER A 212 -12.98 -7.97 -14.19
C SER A 212 -14.31 -8.38 -14.84
N GLY A 213 -14.27 -9.23 -15.87
CA GLY A 213 -15.46 -9.88 -16.44
C GLY A 213 -16.22 -9.05 -17.48
N ASN A 214 -17.55 -9.23 -17.54
CA ASN A 214 -18.43 -8.73 -18.60
C ASN A 214 -19.14 -7.41 -18.28
N PHE A 215 -18.80 -6.78 -17.16
CA PHE A 215 -19.41 -5.51 -16.71
C PHE A 215 -19.12 -4.37 -17.70
N LYS A 216 -19.91 -3.30 -17.66
CA LYS A 216 -19.72 -2.17 -18.59
C LYS A 216 -18.36 -1.50 -18.36
N GLU A 217 -17.93 -1.51 -17.11
CA GLU A 217 -16.72 -0.93 -16.56
C GLU A 217 -15.44 -1.62 -17.07
N SER A 218 -15.53 -2.88 -17.49
CA SER A 218 -14.39 -3.63 -18.06
C SER A 218 -14.23 -3.44 -19.57
N LYS A 219 -15.30 -3.06 -20.28
CA LYS A 219 -15.34 -3.00 -21.76
C LYS A 219 -15.07 -1.62 -22.37
N SER A 220 -15.07 -0.58 -21.54
CA SER A 220 -14.78 0.79 -22.01
C SER A 220 -13.28 1.10 -21.96
N GLU A 221 -12.78 1.75 -23.01
CA GLU A 221 -11.41 2.31 -23.03
C GLU A 221 -11.18 3.32 -21.92
N LEU A 222 -12.23 4.09 -21.57
CA LEU A 222 -12.24 4.98 -20.41
C LEU A 222 -13.53 4.75 -19.62
N THR A 223 -13.40 4.31 -18.37
CA THR A 223 -14.55 4.04 -17.49
C THR A 223 -14.80 5.22 -16.57
N GLU A 224 -16.02 5.77 -16.53
CA GLU A 224 -16.40 6.81 -15.56
C GLU A 224 -17.23 6.24 -14.42
N ILE A 225 -16.87 6.56 -13.18
CA ILE A 225 -17.52 6.04 -11.96
C ILE A 225 -17.88 7.21 -11.04
N GLU A 226 -19.15 7.34 -10.68
CA GLU A 226 -19.60 8.36 -9.73
C GLU A 226 -19.38 7.92 -8.28
N ILE A 227 -18.84 8.83 -7.47
CA ILE A 227 -18.63 8.64 -6.03
C ILE A 227 -19.41 9.72 -5.27
N PRO A 228 -20.68 9.45 -4.89
CA PRO A 228 -21.56 10.47 -4.32
C PRO A 228 -21.31 10.76 -2.83
N ASN A 229 -20.77 9.78 -2.10
CA ASN A 229 -20.81 9.74 -0.63
C ASN A 229 -19.56 10.26 0.06
N PHE A 230 -18.52 10.66 -0.69
CA PHE A 230 -17.23 11.08 -0.14
C PHE A 230 -16.81 12.46 -0.66
N THR A 231 -15.95 13.14 0.10
CA THR A 231 -15.22 14.30 -0.38
C THR A 231 -14.16 13.90 -1.40
N THR A 232 -13.80 14.83 -2.29
CA THR A 232 -12.74 14.58 -3.27
C THR A 232 -11.41 14.36 -2.56
N GLU A 233 -11.16 15.09 -1.47
CA GLU A 233 -9.91 15.05 -0.72
C GLU A 233 -9.70 13.68 -0.06
N SER A 234 -10.71 13.13 0.61
CA SER A 234 -10.61 11.80 1.23
C SER A 234 -10.53 10.66 0.20
N PHE A 235 -11.25 10.77 -0.92
CA PHE A 235 -11.18 9.75 -1.97
C PHE A 235 -9.85 9.81 -2.73
N LEU A 236 -9.30 11.01 -2.97
CA LEU A 236 -7.97 11.17 -3.54
C LEU A 236 -6.91 10.55 -2.62
N LEU A 237 -6.98 10.80 -1.31
CA LEU A 237 -6.04 10.20 -0.35
C LEU A 237 -6.10 8.66 -0.36
N PHE A 238 -7.28 8.08 -0.56
CA PHE A 238 -7.44 6.64 -0.75
C PHE A 238 -6.77 6.15 -2.05
N LEU A 239 -6.90 6.88 -3.17
CA LEU A 239 -6.19 6.55 -4.41
C LEU A 239 -4.68 6.68 -4.23
N GLU A 240 -4.19 7.74 -3.57
CA GLU A 240 -2.77 7.92 -3.26
C GLU A 240 -2.21 6.73 -2.45
N TYR A 241 -2.98 6.22 -1.49
CA TYR A 241 -2.63 5.02 -0.75
C TYR A 241 -2.52 3.78 -1.66
N LEU A 242 -3.46 3.57 -2.59
CA LEU A 242 -3.36 2.43 -3.51
C LEU A 242 -2.09 2.51 -4.36
N TYR A 243 -1.71 3.69 -4.80
CA TYR A 243 -0.51 3.89 -5.63
C TYR A 243 0.80 3.79 -4.85
N SER A 244 0.85 4.25 -3.60
CA SER A 244 2.10 4.42 -2.85
C SER A 244 2.25 3.51 -1.63
N ASP A 245 1.17 2.88 -1.17
CA ASP A 245 1.06 2.21 0.14
C ASP A 245 1.22 3.13 1.36
N HIS A 246 1.26 4.45 1.13
CA HIS A 246 1.46 5.49 2.15
C HIS A 246 0.27 6.43 2.23
N VAL A 247 0.09 7.06 3.39
CA VAL A 247 -1.00 8.01 3.63
C VAL A 247 -0.55 9.13 4.57
N ASN A 248 -0.86 10.38 4.20
CA ASN A 248 -0.64 11.54 5.05
C ASN A 248 -1.96 12.02 5.69
N PHE A 249 -2.09 11.83 7.00
CA PHE A 249 -3.28 12.22 7.77
C PHE A 249 -3.22 13.61 8.43
N GLU A 250 -2.23 14.43 8.12
CA GLU A 250 -2.02 15.73 8.79
C GLU A 250 -3.27 16.61 8.69
N ASN A 251 -3.83 16.76 7.49
CA ASN A 251 -5.00 17.60 7.21
C ASN A 251 -6.22 16.80 6.71
N ALA A 252 -6.22 15.48 6.89
CA ALA A 252 -7.27 14.60 6.39
C ALA A 252 -8.43 14.42 7.38
N ASP A 253 -9.65 14.22 6.85
CA ASP A 253 -10.76 13.63 7.59
C ASP A 253 -10.54 12.12 7.71
N VAL A 254 -9.85 11.72 8.78
CA VAL A 254 -9.51 10.32 9.05
C VAL A 254 -10.75 9.44 9.17
N PHE A 255 -11.90 9.96 9.61
CA PHE A 255 -13.13 9.16 9.71
C PHE A 255 -13.73 8.87 8.35
N GLU A 256 -13.64 9.81 7.41
CA GLU A 256 -14.09 9.56 6.04
C GLU A 256 -13.17 8.55 5.33
N VAL A 257 -11.85 8.68 5.50
CA VAL A 257 -10.88 7.70 4.95
C VAL A 257 -11.08 6.30 5.55
N LEU A 258 -11.37 6.22 6.85
CA LEU A 258 -11.71 4.97 7.53
C LEU A 258 -12.95 4.30 6.91
N LYS A 259 -14.00 5.07 6.59
CA LYS A 259 -15.20 4.56 5.91
C LYS A 259 -14.88 4.04 4.51
N ILE A 260 -14.02 4.74 3.77
CA ILE A 260 -13.58 4.32 2.44
C ILE A 260 -12.78 3.02 2.57
N ALA A 261 -11.85 2.94 3.52
CA ALA A 261 -11.04 1.74 3.76
C ALA A 261 -11.90 0.52 4.10
N ASP A 262 -12.92 0.67 4.95
CA ASP A 262 -13.87 -0.40 5.27
C ASP A 262 -14.68 -0.83 4.03
N MET A 263 -15.24 0.14 3.30
CA MET A 263 -16.05 -0.08 2.09
C MET A 263 -15.28 -0.80 0.97
N TYR A 264 -14.00 -0.48 0.78
CA TYR A 264 -13.12 -1.08 -0.23
C TYR A 264 -12.24 -2.22 0.35
N CYS A 265 -12.56 -2.69 1.55
CA CYS A 265 -11.88 -3.79 2.25
C CYS A 265 -10.36 -3.63 2.36
N GLN A 266 -9.87 -2.40 2.54
CA GLN A 266 -8.45 -2.10 2.74
C GLN A 266 -8.06 -2.19 4.21
N THR A 267 -7.79 -3.41 4.68
CA THR A 267 -7.51 -3.70 6.09
C THR A 267 -6.29 -2.94 6.63
N ARG A 268 -5.17 -2.86 5.88
CA ARG A 268 -3.98 -2.11 6.32
C ARG A 268 -4.28 -0.61 6.46
N LEU A 269 -4.89 0.03 5.45
CA LEU A 269 -5.33 1.43 5.55
C LEU A 269 -6.29 1.64 6.73
N LEU A 270 -7.20 0.69 6.97
CA LEU A 270 -8.11 0.75 8.10
C LEU A 270 -7.34 0.78 9.43
N THR A 271 -6.36 -0.11 9.64
CA THR A 271 -5.50 -0.11 10.84
C THR A 271 -4.67 1.17 10.99
N MET A 272 -4.22 1.77 9.88
CA MET A 272 -3.54 3.08 9.91
C MET A 272 -4.49 4.20 10.38
N CYS A 273 -5.74 4.20 9.91
CA CYS A 273 -6.77 5.14 10.37
C CYS A 273 -7.07 4.97 11.86
N GLU A 274 -7.25 3.72 12.31
CA GLU A 274 -7.48 3.37 13.71
C GLU A 274 -6.36 3.90 14.63
N TYR A 275 -5.10 3.68 14.23
CA TYR A 275 -3.92 4.18 14.94
C TYR A 275 -3.87 5.71 14.95
N CYS A 276 -4.17 6.36 13.82
CA CYS A 276 -4.18 7.82 13.74
C CYS A 276 -5.23 8.44 14.68
N VAL A 277 -6.46 7.91 14.68
CA VAL A 277 -7.54 8.37 15.55
C VAL A 277 -7.17 8.17 17.02
N SER A 278 -6.64 7.00 17.40
CA SER A 278 -6.28 6.72 18.79
C SER A 278 -5.14 7.62 19.29
N ARG A 279 -4.14 7.93 18.44
CA ARG A 279 -3.08 8.89 18.77
C ARG A 279 -3.60 10.31 18.91
N LYS A 280 -4.42 10.79 17.96
CA LYS A 280 -5.06 12.11 18.06
C LYS A 280 -5.94 12.18 19.32
N ALA A 281 -6.52 11.07 19.75
CA ALA A 281 -7.33 11.00 20.94
C ALA A 281 -6.55 11.13 22.26
N GLN A 282 -5.28 10.71 22.29
CA GLN A 282 -4.43 10.81 23.48
C GLN A 282 -4.04 12.25 23.82
N SER A 283 -4.03 13.16 22.84
CA SER A 283 -3.72 14.58 23.06
C SER A 283 -4.92 15.39 23.59
N TRP A 284 -6.12 14.80 23.66
CA TRP A 284 -7.31 15.48 24.17
C TRP A 284 -7.29 15.65 25.69
N THR A 285 -7.79 16.79 26.16
CA THR A 285 -7.91 17.05 27.60
C THR A 285 -8.72 15.96 28.30
N LEU A 286 -8.27 15.52 29.48
CA LEU A 286 -8.93 14.49 30.30
C LEU A 286 -10.43 14.71 30.48
N ARG A 287 -10.87 15.97 30.63
CA ARG A 287 -12.28 16.33 30.84
C ARG A 287 -13.16 16.09 29.61
N LYS A 288 -12.63 16.29 28.39
CA LYS A 288 -13.35 16.05 27.12
C LYS A 288 -13.10 14.66 26.54
N ARG A 289 -12.06 13.95 27.02
CA ARG A 289 -11.64 12.65 26.50
C ARG A 289 -12.74 11.61 26.54
N ALA A 290 -13.48 11.46 27.64
CA ALA A 290 -14.54 10.45 27.74
C ALA A 290 -15.71 10.70 26.78
N ASP A 291 -16.18 11.95 26.68
CA ASP A 291 -17.24 12.35 25.75
C ASP A 291 -16.82 12.12 24.30
N LEU A 292 -15.60 12.53 23.94
CA LEU A 292 -15.12 12.40 22.58
C LEU A 292 -14.83 10.94 22.20
N VAL A 293 -14.24 10.13 23.09
CA VAL A 293 -14.07 8.68 22.87
C VAL A 293 -15.43 8.00 22.75
N PHE A 294 -16.44 8.45 23.48
CA PHE A 294 -17.82 7.95 23.34
C PHE A 294 -18.36 8.26 21.93
N GLN A 295 -18.19 9.49 21.45
CA GLN A 295 -18.60 9.87 20.08
C GLN A 295 -17.82 9.09 19.01
N VAL A 296 -16.52 8.85 19.22
CA VAL A 296 -15.70 7.98 18.34
C VAL A 296 -16.31 6.59 18.29
N LEU A 297 -16.59 5.96 19.44
CA LEU A 297 -17.18 4.61 19.49
C LEU A 297 -18.52 4.55 18.75
N LEU A 298 -19.39 5.55 18.95
CA LEU A 298 -20.65 5.64 18.21
C LEU A 298 -20.44 5.74 16.70
N CYS A 299 -19.43 6.50 16.27
CA CYS A 299 -19.10 6.68 14.87
C CYS A 299 -18.56 5.40 14.25
N VAL A 300 -17.71 4.67 14.97
CA VAL A 300 -16.93 3.56 14.38
C VAL A 300 -17.52 2.16 14.57
N GLN A 301 -18.45 1.98 15.51
CA GLN A 301 -19.13 0.70 15.74
C GLN A 301 -19.83 0.05 14.52
N PRO A 302 -20.27 0.77 13.47
CA PRO A 302 -20.82 0.13 12.28
C PRO A 302 -19.77 -0.44 11.32
N PHE A 303 -18.49 -0.10 11.49
CA PHE A 303 -17.39 -0.46 10.59
C PHE A 303 -16.49 -1.53 11.21
N ASN A 304 -15.68 -2.21 10.39
CA ASN A 304 -14.76 -3.26 10.83
C ASN A 304 -13.50 -2.73 11.56
N THR A 305 -13.69 -1.82 12.51
CA THR A 305 -12.63 -1.13 13.26
C THR A 305 -12.41 -1.76 14.62
N VAL A 306 -12.05 -3.04 14.61
CA VAL A 306 -11.97 -3.84 15.84
C VAL A 306 -10.97 -3.26 16.83
N ASN A 307 -9.81 -2.77 16.39
CA ASN A 307 -8.79 -2.23 17.29
C ASN A 307 -9.25 -0.93 17.94
N LEU A 308 -9.86 -0.03 17.15
CA LEU A 308 -10.35 1.25 17.64
C LEU A 308 -11.58 1.09 18.54
N ILE A 309 -12.51 0.18 18.21
CA ILE A 309 -13.64 -0.18 19.07
C ILE A 309 -13.12 -0.68 20.42
N ASN A 310 -12.21 -1.66 20.41
CA ASN A 310 -11.63 -2.24 21.62
C ASN A 310 -10.90 -1.19 22.46
N TRP A 311 -10.16 -0.29 21.81
CA TRP A 311 -9.52 0.84 22.48
C TRP A 311 -10.52 1.80 23.11
N CYS A 312 -11.60 2.16 22.40
CA CYS A 312 -12.65 3.00 22.95
C CYS A 312 -13.32 2.35 24.16
N LEU A 313 -13.65 1.06 24.07
CA LEU A 313 -14.24 0.29 25.17
C LEU A 313 -13.31 0.28 26.40
N PHE A 314 -12.01 0.06 26.18
CA PHE A 314 -11.00 0.14 27.24
C PHE A 314 -10.95 1.52 27.89
N GLU A 315 -10.91 2.60 27.12
CA GLU A 315 -10.84 3.96 27.65
C GLU A 315 -12.13 4.35 28.41
N LEU A 316 -13.30 4.00 27.88
CA LEU A 316 -14.59 4.28 28.50
C LEU A 316 -14.84 3.45 29.76
N SER A 317 -14.31 2.22 29.82
CA SER A 317 -14.42 1.36 31.00
C SER A 317 -13.78 1.96 32.27
N LYS A 318 -12.88 2.94 32.12
CA LYS A 318 -12.27 3.66 33.26
C LYS A 318 -13.26 4.61 33.95
N HIS A 319 -14.37 4.96 33.30
CA HIS A 319 -15.34 5.96 33.75
C HIS A 319 -16.79 5.53 33.48
N THR A 320 -17.16 4.30 33.85
CA THR A 320 -18.47 3.68 33.56
C THR A 320 -19.68 4.54 33.97
N ASP A 321 -19.64 5.22 35.11
CA ASP A 321 -20.75 6.09 35.57
C ASP A 321 -21.02 7.25 34.61
N LYS A 322 -19.96 7.86 34.05
CA LYS A 322 -20.08 8.93 33.06
C LYS A 322 -20.61 8.42 31.73
N VAL A 323 -20.24 7.20 31.37
CA VAL A 323 -20.72 6.54 30.14
C VAL A 323 -22.22 6.30 30.23
N ARG A 324 -22.71 5.77 31.36
CA ARG A 324 -24.15 5.52 31.59
C ARG A 324 -24.98 6.80 31.61
N ALA A 325 -24.43 7.87 32.17
CA ALA A 325 -25.08 9.18 32.21
C ALA A 325 -25.02 9.94 30.86
N HIS A 326 -24.30 9.42 29.86
CA HIS A 326 -24.17 10.09 28.57
C HIS A 326 -25.50 10.06 27.81
N LYS A 327 -25.91 11.21 27.26
CA LYS A 327 -27.19 11.40 26.56
C LYS A 327 -27.45 10.41 25.42
N ASP A 328 -26.37 9.96 24.77
CA ASP A 328 -26.43 9.03 23.63
C ASP A 328 -26.15 7.56 24.02
N TYR A 329 -26.15 7.21 25.32
CA TYR A 329 -25.89 5.83 25.79
C TYR A 329 -26.76 4.77 25.10
N GLY A 330 -28.03 5.10 24.82
CA GLY A 330 -28.96 4.21 24.11
C GLY A 330 -28.54 3.88 22.66
N LYS A 331 -27.66 4.67 22.03
CA LYS A 331 -27.20 4.46 20.65
C LYS A 331 -26.03 3.48 20.51
N LEU A 332 -25.41 3.06 21.62
CA LEU A 332 -24.40 2.01 21.57
C LEU A 332 -25.03 0.66 21.19
N SER A 333 -24.28 -0.21 20.53
CA SER A 333 -24.68 -1.61 20.37
C SER A 333 -24.80 -2.29 21.74
N GLU A 334 -25.64 -3.34 21.81
CA GLU A 334 -25.78 -4.10 23.04
C GLU A 334 -24.46 -4.74 23.49
N GLU A 335 -23.68 -5.25 22.54
CA GLU A 335 -22.34 -5.81 22.77
C GLU A 335 -21.39 -4.77 23.39
N ASN A 336 -21.34 -3.57 22.82
CA ASN A 336 -20.47 -2.49 23.32
C ASN A 336 -20.89 -2.03 24.73
N ARG A 337 -22.20 -1.94 25.02
CA ARG A 337 -22.70 -1.65 26.36
C ARG A 337 -22.24 -2.70 27.37
N ARG A 338 -22.44 -3.99 27.05
CA ARG A 338 -22.01 -5.10 27.92
C ARG A 338 -20.51 -5.08 28.16
N ALA A 339 -19.71 -4.83 27.12
CA ALA A 339 -18.25 -4.79 27.22
C ALA A 339 -17.76 -3.68 28.16
N VAL A 340 -18.27 -2.44 28.04
CA VAL A 340 -17.88 -1.34 28.94
C VAL A 340 -18.20 -1.66 30.40
N GLU A 341 -19.32 -2.34 30.65
CA GLU A 341 -19.79 -2.67 32.00
C GLU A 341 -19.06 -3.86 32.64
N ALA A 342 -18.60 -4.81 31.83
CA ALA A 342 -17.94 -6.04 32.29
C ALA A 342 -16.62 -5.81 33.05
N ARG A 343 -16.02 -4.61 32.99
CA ARG A 343 -14.82 -4.29 33.79
C ARG A 343 -15.14 -3.87 35.23
N GLY A 344 -16.31 -3.27 35.47
CA GLY A 344 -16.66 -2.61 36.74
C GLY A 344 -15.81 -1.35 37.03
N PRO A 345 -16.21 -0.47 37.97
CA PRO A 345 -15.37 0.66 38.39
C PRO A 345 -14.07 0.14 39.01
N LEU A 346 -12.92 0.68 38.58
CA LEU A 346 -11.62 0.37 39.17
C LEU A 346 -11.67 0.63 40.68
N GLN A 347 -11.70 -0.41 41.50
CA GLN A 347 -11.51 -0.28 42.95
C GLN A 347 -10.07 0.15 43.20
N GLY A 348 -9.82 1.45 43.39
CA GLY A 348 -8.76 2.03 44.23
C GLY A 348 -7.35 1.42 44.19
N GLY A 349 -6.94 0.75 43.12
CA GLY A 349 -5.63 0.12 42.99
C GLY A 349 -4.62 1.16 42.54
N ARG A 350 -3.72 1.55 43.43
CA ARG A 350 -2.61 2.48 43.14
C ARG A 350 -1.95 2.14 41.81
N ASP A 351 -1.80 3.17 41.01
CA ASP A 351 -1.02 3.26 39.77
C ASP A 351 0.36 2.61 39.94
N LYS A 352 0.46 1.30 39.73
CA LYS A 352 1.75 0.61 39.61
C LYS A 352 2.23 0.82 38.19
N ARG A 353 2.84 1.98 37.94
CA ARG A 353 3.77 2.11 36.81
C ARG A 353 4.78 0.96 36.90
N PRO A 354 4.96 0.16 35.84
CA PRO A 354 6.04 -0.83 35.83
C PRO A 354 7.37 -0.09 35.98
N PRO A 355 8.37 -0.69 36.66
CA PRO A 355 9.69 -0.08 36.75
C PRO A 355 10.26 0.08 35.34
N HIS A 356 10.93 1.20 35.10
CA HIS A 356 11.70 1.44 33.89
C HIS A 356 12.72 0.30 33.70
N GLU A 357 12.40 -0.67 32.85
CA GLU A 357 13.42 -1.53 32.27
C GLU A 357 14.06 -0.78 31.11
N ASN A 358 15.34 -0.46 31.30
CA ASN A 358 16.24 0.00 30.25
C ASN A 358 16.42 -1.10 29.20
N HIS A 359 15.48 -1.25 28.28
CA HIS A 359 15.74 -1.94 27.02
C HIS A 359 16.22 -0.93 25.97
N SER A 360 17.53 -0.75 26.00
CA SER A 360 18.34 -0.35 24.86
C SER A 360 18.11 -1.31 23.69
N HIS A 361 17.05 -1.10 22.91
CA HIS A 361 16.98 -1.45 21.49
C HIS A 361 16.00 -0.49 20.81
N ARG A 362 16.53 0.66 20.39
CA ARG A 362 15.92 1.48 19.34
C ARG A 362 15.75 0.62 18.09
N LYS A 363 14.56 0.08 17.85
CA LYS A 363 14.12 -0.14 16.47
C LYS A 363 13.71 1.24 15.95
N ASN A 364 14.58 1.81 15.13
CA ASN A 364 14.31 3.03 14.40
C ASN A 364 13.06 2.82 13.54
N CYS A 365 11.91 3.28 14.04
CA CYS A 365 10.79 3.61 13.20
C CYS A 365 11.15 4.98 12.59
N VAL A 366 11.89 4.95 11.47
CA VAL A 366 12.05 6.12 10.62
C VAL A 366 10.68 6.34 9.99
N ILE A 367 9.93 7.25 10.58
CA ILE A 367 8.85 7.96 9.90
C ILE A 367 9.60 8.92 8.97
N LEU A 368 9.51 8.71 7.65
CA LEU A 368 9.77 9.78 6.68
C LEU A 368 8.62 10.79 6.74
#